data_AF-A0A378N9H6-F1
#
_entry.id   AF-A0A378N9H6-F1
#
_cell.length_a   1.000
_cell.length_b   1.000
_cell.length_c   1.000
_cell.angle_alpha   90.00
_cell.angle_beta   90.00
_cell.angle_gamma   90.00
#
_symmetry.space_group_name_H-M   'P 1'
#
loop_
_entity.id
_entity.type
_entity.pdbx_description
1 polymer ?
#
loop_
_entity_poly.entity_id
_entity_poly.type
_entity_poly.pdbx_seq_one_letter_code
_entity_poly.pdbx_strand_id
1 'polypeptide(L)' 'MAADELQKTWMLRKVLNPMDEVDAIEWLIDKLMMAKTNEEFFEIMKRS' A
#
# COMPACT_ATOMS: atom_id res chain seq x y z
N MET A 1 -3.65 16.52 4.98
CA MET A 1 -3.90 15.10 4.71
C MET A 1 -5.35 14.87 5.03
N ALA A 2 -6.15 14.47 4.05
CA ALA A 2 -7.55 14.14 4.30
C ALA A 2 -7.61 12.90 5.23
N ALA A 3 -8.68 12.77 6.01
CA ALA A 3 -8.81 11.66 6.98
C ALA A 3 -8.75 10.28 6.30
N ASP A 4 -9.14 10.19 5.02
CA ASP A 4 -9.09 8.97 4.24
C ASP A 4 -7.65 8.59 3.84
N GLU A 5 -6.80 9.56 3.48
CA GLU A 5 -5.39 9.36 3.19
C GLU A 5 -4.65 8.82 4.41
N LEU A 6 -4.94 9.38 5.60
CA LEU A 6 -4.33 8.92 6.85
C LEU A 6 -4.69 7.45 7.14
N GLN A 7 -5.95 7.08 6.93
CA GLN A 7 -6.41 5.71 7.12
C GLN A 7 -5.76 4.75 6.10
N LYS A 8 -5.65 5.16 4.83
CA LYS A 8 -4.98 4.41 3.76
C LYS A 8 -3.49 4.17 4.09
N THR A 9 -2.77 5.20 4.54
CA THR A 9 -1.37 5.08 4.99
C THR A 9 -1.23 4.16 6.20
N TRP A 10 -2.17 4.21 7.15
CA TRP A 10 -2.13 3.35 8.33
C TRP A 10 -2.36 1.87 7.97
N MET A 11 -3.27 1.58 7.04
CA MET A 11 -3.46 0.23 6.50
C MET A 11 -2.22 -0.29 5.80
N LEU A 12 -1.57 0.53 4.95
CA LEU A 12 -0.31 0.17 4.30
C LEU A 12 0.76 -0.19 5.33
N ARG A 13 0.91 0.62 6.39
CA ARG A 13 1.88 0.34 7.46
C ARG A 13 1.59 -0.99 8.18
N LYS A 14 0.33 -1.37 8.35
CA LYS A 14 -0.04 -2.65 8.97
C LYS A 14 0.31 -3.86 8.10
N VAL A 15 0.17 -3.74 6.78
CA VAL A 15 0.55 -4.79 5.82
C VAL A 15 2.06 -4.98 5.76
N LEU A 16 2.83 -3.89 5.80
CA LEU A 16 4.29 -3.94 5.70
C LEU A 16 4.98 -4.31 7.04
N ASN A 17 4.35 -4.09 8.19
CA ASN A 17 4.96 -4.33 9.51
C ASN A 17 5.47 -5.77 9.75
N PRO A 18 4.75 -6.84 9.37
CA PRO A 18 5.23 -8.21 9.55
C PRO A 18 6.23 -8.68 8.47
N MET A 19 6.51 -7.86 7.44
CA MET A 19 7.42 -8.21 6.35
C MET A 19 8.84 -7.75 6.70
N ASP A 20 9.85 -8.48 6.22
CA ASP A 20 11.23 -8.01 6.27
C ASP A 20 11.43 -6.79 5.35
N GLU A 21 12.42 -5.95 5.66
CA GLU A 21 12.59 -4.65 4.98
C GLU A 21 12.71 -4.76 3.45
N VAL A 22 13.37 -5.81 2.97
CA VAL A 22 13.55 -6.09 1.53
C VAL A 22 12.22 -6.52 0.91
N ASP A 23 11.57 -7.51 1.49
CA ASP A 23 10.28 -8.04 1.03
C ASP A 23 9.20 -6.96 1.01
N ALA A 24 9.21 -6.07 2.02
CA ALA A 24 8.28 -4.94 2.11
C ALA A 24 8.44 -3.96 0.94
N ILE A 25 9.68 -3.65 0.53
CA ILE A 25 9.96 -2.76 -0.59
C ILE A 25 9.63 -3.43 -1.92
N GLU A 26 10.00 -4.70 -2.10
CA GLU A 26 9.67 -5.45 -3.31
C GLU A 26 8.16 -5.54 -3.51
N TRP A 27 7.42 -5.91 -2.45
CA TRP A 27 5.96 -5.94 -2.47
C TRP A 27 5.36 -4.57 -2.83
N LEU A 28 5.89 -3.50 -2.25
CA LEU A 28 5.41 -2.15 -2.52
C LEU A 28 5.62 -1.77 -3.99
N ILE A 29 6.81 -2.03 -4.54
CA ILE A 29 7.14 -1.75 -5.95
C ILE A 29 6.23 -2.55 -6.87
N ASP A 30 6.05 -3.85 -6.62
CA ASP A 30 5.18 -4.71 -7.42
C ASP A 30 3.73 -4.21 -7.47
N LYS A 31 3.20 -3.78 -6.33
CA LYS A 31 1.84 -3.25 -6.25
C LYS A 31 1.71 -1.87 -6.90
N LEU A 32 2.73 -1.02 -6.78
CA LEU A 32 2.76 0.27 -7.46
C LEU A 32 2.87 0.10 -8.98
N MET A 33 3.57 -0.92 -9.49
CA MET A 33 3.63 -1.19 -10.92
C MET A 33 2.28 -1.64 -11.53
N MET A 34 1.39 -2.20 -10.72
CA MET A 34 0.05 -2.63 -11.15
C MET A 34 -0.96 -1.48 -11.27
N ALA A 35 -0.68 -0.33 -10.65
CA ALA A 35 -1.57 0.83 -10.62
C ALA A 35 -0.91 2.05 -11.28
N LYS A 36 -1.67 2.83 -12.04
CA LYS A 36 -1.16 4.09 -12.61
C LYS A 36 -1.29 5.26 -11.66
N THR A 37 -2.19 5.18 -10.68
CA THR A 37 -2.43 6.23 -9.70
C THR A 37 -2.45 5.66 -8.28
N ASN A 38 -2.17 6.51 -7.29
CA ASN A 38 -2.25 6.12 -5.88
C ASN A 38 -3.67 5.69 -5.48
N GLU A 39 -4.71 6.25 -6.11
CA GLU A 39 -6.09 5.83 -5.89
C GLU A 39 -6.33 4.39 -6.34
N GLU A 40 -5.86 4.03 -7.54
CA GLU A 40 -5.94 2.66 -8.05
C GLU A 40 -5.18 1.67 -7.15
N PHE A 41 -3.99 2.05 -6.68
CA PHE A 41 -3.21 1.25 -5.73
C PHE A 41 -3.99 0.94 -4.45
N PHE A 42 -4.59 1.97 -3.84
CA PHE A 42 -5.37 1.78 -2.61
C PHE A 42 -6.68 1.00 -2.84
N GLU A 43 -7.28 1.08 -4.04
CA GLU A 43 -8.43 0.23 -4.39
C GLU A 43 -8.04 -1.24 -4.60
N ILE A 44 -6.86 -1.53 -5.17
CA ILE A 44 -6.33 -2.89 -5.27
C ILE A 44 -6.09 -3.47 -3.86
N MET A 45 -5.51 -2.68 -2.95
CA MET A 45 -5.30 -3.10 -1.56
C MET A 45 -6.59 -3.42 -0.81
N LYS A 46 -7.69 -2.68 -1.05
CA LYS A 46 -8.99 -2.95 -0.40
C LYS A 46 -9.67 -4.23 -0.87
N ARG A 47 -9.33 -4.72 -2.07
CA ARG A 47 -9.90 -5.94 -2.66
C ARG A 47 -9.15 -7.23 -2.26
N SER A 48 -8.04 -7.08 -1.52
CA SER A 48 -7.14 -8.16 -1.10
C SER A 48 -7.49 -8.70 0.28
#